data_AF-A0A4U9D9D9-F1
#
_entry.id   AF-A0A4U9D9D9-F1
#
_cell.length_a   1.000
_cell.length_b   1.000
_cell.length_c   1.000
_cell.angle_alpha   90.00
_cell.angle_beta   90.00
_cell.angle_gamma   90.00
#
_symmetry.space_group_name_H-M   'P 1'
#
loop_
_entity.id
_entity.type
_entity.pdbx_description
1 polymer ?
#
loop_
_entity_poly.entity_id
_entity_poly.type
_entity_poly.pdbx_seq_one_letter_code
_entity_poly.pdbx_strand_id
1 'polypeptide(L)'
;MISMTLHREFKMADISIKAKDECVALALLGRLSRFLTTLTAWAGALVLFINVLVVFASVIWRYALHSPIHWAEEVARALMIALVFFGVATSTARGGHIGVDLFLRFLPQHVRPYVVHASRWILFLVSVGLVVSSYDLVQAARVQTTETGLPQVIYVIPVLIGSLVMMVAALELALRERARVVLLSGAGILALAALGYVKLSLMADPASAAAGLMLICFVLGILAGVPIAFTLGMSAMVFFICDPSLPFVFFSQQVAAGVDHFVLLAIPFFLLAGAAMEINACPRASWSLSCGEWGAFAAA
;
A
#
# COMPACT_ATOMS: atom_id res chain seq x y z
N MET A 1 -3.23 -24.08 -52.16
CA MET A 1 -2.24 -22.99 -51.90
C MET A 1 -2.91 -21.69 -51.42
N ILE A 2 -4.03 -21.24 -52.03
CA ILE A 2 -4.72 -19.97 -51.69
C ILE A 2 -5.36 -19.96 -50.28
N SER A 3 -5.93 -21.08 -49.82
CA SER A 3 -6.57 -21.18 -48.48
C SER A 3 -5.58 -21.05 -47.30
N MET A 4 -4.34 -21.53 -47.47
CA MET A 4 -3.30 -21.45 -46.44
C MET A 4 -2.74 -20.03 -46.28
N THR A 5 -2.73 -19.24 -47.35
CA THR A 5 -2.29 -17.83 -47.34
C THR A 5 -3.33 -16.95 -46.65
N LEU A 6 -4.63 -17.15 -46.94
CA LEU A 6 -5.72 -16.38 -46.31
C LEU A 6 -5.80 -16.60 -44.80
N HIS A 7 -5.58 -17.84 -44.33
CA HIS A 7 -5.59 -18.15 -42.89
C HIS A 7 -4.40 -17.50 -42.14
N ARG A 8 -3.24 -17.33 -42.80
CA ARG A 8 -2.08 -16.64 -42.22
C ARG A 8 -2.29 -15.13 -42.11
N GLU A 9 -2.86 -14.51 -43.15
CA GLU A 9 -3.22 -13.09 -43.16
C GLU A 9 -4.23 -12.76 -42.06
N PHE A 10 -5.27 -13.59 -41.88
CA PHE A 10 -6.28 -13.41 -40.84
C PHE A 10 -5.68 -13.54 -39.43
N LYS A 11 -4.80 -14.53 -39.21
CA LYS A 11 -4.13 -14.74 -37.92
C LYS A 11 -3.14 -13.62 -37.60
N MET A 12 -2.45 -13.05 -38.59
CA MET A 12 -1.58 -11.88 -38.38
C MET A 12 -2.36 -10.60 -38.09
N ALA A 13 -3.52 -10.40 -38.71
CA ALA A 13 -4.41 -9.28 -38.41
C ALA A 13 -4.95 -9.34 -36.96
N ASP A 14 -5.36 -10.52 -36.50
CA ASP A 14 -5.89 -10.74 -35.14
C ASP A 14 -4.81 -10.50 -34.06
N ILE A 15 -3.57 -10.94 -34.32
CA ILE A 15 -2.42 -10.69 -33.42
C ILE A 15 -2.08 -9.19 -33.37
N SER A 16 -2.16 -8.49 -34.51
CA SER A 16 -1.86 -7.06 -34.60
C SER A 16 -2.90 -6.19 -33.90
N ILE A 17 -4.20 -6.53 -34.03
CA ILE A 17 -5.28 -5.84 -33.32
C ILE A 17 -5.16 -6.05 -31.81
N LYS A 18 -4.98 -7.30 -31.36
CA LYS A 18 -4.82 -7.61 -29.93
C LYS A 18 -3.60 -6.91 -29.31
N ALA A 19 -2.48 -6.84 -30.03
CA ALA A 19 -1.28 -6.14 -29.56
C ALA A 19 -1.47 -4.61 -29.49
N LYS A 20 -2.25 -4.03 -30.40
CA LYS A 20 -2.57 -2.59 -30.40
C LYS A 20 -3.50 -2.23 -29.25
N ASP A 21 -4.51 -3.06 -28.99
CA ASP A 21 -5.47 -2.87 -27.90
C ASP A 21 -4.80 -3.02 -26.52
N GLU A 22 -3.91 -4.01 -26.35
CA GLU A 22 -3.09 -4.16 -25.14
C GLU A 22 -2.20 -2.91 -24.91
N CYS A 23 -1.62 -2.36 -25.98
CA CYS A 23 -0.79 -1.16 -25.90
C CYS A 23 -1.60 0.10 -25.51
N VAL A 24 -2.80 0.27 -26.07
CA VAL A 24 -3.70 1.39 -25.72
C VAL A 24 -4.23 1.26 -24.29
N ALA A 25 -4.63 0.05 -23.87
CA ALA A 25 -5.10 -0.20 -22.51
C ALA A 25 -4.01 0.09 -21.48
N LEU A 26 -2.78 -0.36 -21.70
CA LEU A 26 -1.63 -0.05 -20.83
C LEU A 26 -1.31 1.45 -20.82
N ALA A 27 -1.41 2.14 -21.96
CA ALA A 27 -1.19 3.58 -22.04
C ALA A 27 -2.28 4.38 -21.29
N LEU A 28 -3.54 3.95 -21.36
CA LEU A 28 -4.66 4.55 -20.62
C LEU A 28 -4.53 4.30 -19.11
N LEU A 29 -4.23 3.06 -18.70
CA LEU A 29 -3.95 2.72 -17.31
C LEU A 29 -2.82 3.56 -16.73
N GLY A 30 -1.72 3.71 -17.49
CA GLY A 30 -0.59 4.54 -17.06
C GLY A 30 -0.90 6.04 -17.02
N ARG A 31 -1.85 6.56 -17.81
CA ARG A 31 -2.32 7.96 -17.66
C ARG A 31 -3.21 8.11 -16.43
N LEU A 32 -4.16 7.20 -16.24
CA LEU A 32 -5.09 7.22 -15.12
C LEU A 32 -4.35 7.11 -13.79
N SER A 33 -3.44 6.15 -13.66
CA SER A 33 -2.60 5.96 -12.47
C SER A 33 -1.77 7.21 -12.14
N ARG A 34 -1.11 7.82 -13.13
CA ARG A 34 -0.37 9.08 -12.94
C ARG A 34 -1.26 10.23 -12.51
N PHE A 35 -2.44 10.36 -13.10
CA PHE A 35 -3.41 11.38 -12.74
C PHE A 35 -3.91 11.20 -11.30
N LEU A 36 -4.36 9.99 -10.95
CA LEU A 36 -4.81 9.64 -9.59
C LEU A 36 -3.71 9.86 -8.55
N THR A 37 -2.49 9.44 -8.85
CA THR A 37 -1.32 9.63 -7.98
C THR A 37 -0.99 11.10 -7.78
N THR A 38 -1.13 11.92 -8.82
CA THR A 38 -0.88 13.36 -8.71
C THR A 38 -1.95 14.00 -7.84
N LEU A 39 -3.23 13.64 -8.04
CA LEU A 39 -4.32 14.12 -7.19
C LEU A 39 -4.15 13.71 -5.73
N THR A 40 -3.81 12.44 -5.45
CA THR A 40 -3.58 11.99 -4.06
C THR A 40 -2.35 12.63 -3.44
N ALA A 41 -1.32 12.96 -4.21
CA ALA A 41 -0.17 13.71 -3.71
C ALA A 41 -0.54 15.13 -3.28
N TRP A 42 -1.33 15.84 -4.10
CA TRP A 42 -1.86 17.16 -3.73
C TRP A 42 -2.81 17.09 -2.54
N ALA A 43 -3.69 16.10 -2.50
CA ALA A 43 -4.57 15.86 -1.37
C ALA A 43 -3.79 15.55 -0.09
N GLY A 44 -2.74 14.72 -0.17
CA GLY A 44 -1.85 14.42 0.95
C GLY A 44 -1.11 15.66 1.46
N ALA A 45 -0.61 16.52 0.57
CA ALA A 45 0.01 17.79 0.95
C ALA A 45 -0.99 18.73 1.67
N LEU A 46 -2.22 18.82 1.17
CA LEU A 46 -3.29 19.60 1.80
C LEU A 46 -3.67 19.04 3.18
N VAL A 47 -3.83 17.71 3.29
CA VAL A 47 -4.12 17.02 4.55
C VAL A 47 -3.01 17.27 5.56
N LEU A 48 -1.74 17.19 5.16
CA LEU A 48 -0.59 17.49 6.02
C LEU A 48 -0.64 18.93 6.52
N PHE A 49 -0.90 19.89 5.63
CA PHE A 49 -1.00 21.30 5.99
C PHE A 49 -2.11 21.55 7.02
N ILE A 50 -3.31 21.00 6.78
CA ILE A 50 -4.44 21.11 7.71
C ILE A 50 -4.11 20.43 9.05
N ASN A 51 -3.50 19.24 9.03
CA ASN A 51 -3.14 18.52 10.24
C ASN A 51 -2.19 19.33 11.14
N VAL A 52 -1.19 19.98 10.54
CA VAL A 52 -0.26 20.86 11.28
C VAL A 52 -1.00 22.04 11.91
N LEU A 53 -1.92 22.69 11.19
CA LEU A 53 -2.72 23.78 11.73
C LEU A 53 -3.61 23.34 12.90
N VAL A 54 -4.28 22.18 12.78
CA VAL A 54 -5.14 21.63 13.83
C VAL A 54 -4.34 21.30 15.09
N VAL A 55 -3.20 20.62 14.94
CA VAL A 55 -2.33 20.28 16.08
C VAL A 55 -1.76 21.53 16.73
N PHE A 56 -1.29 22.50 15.94
CA PHE A 56 -0.77 23.77 16.45
C PHE A 56 -1.84 24.57 17.22
N ALA A 57 -3.06 24.64 16.69
CA ALA A 57 -4.18 25.28 17.37
C ALA A 57 -4.53 24.56 18.68
N SER A 58 -4.53 23.21 18.68
CA SER A 58 -4.76 22.40 19.88
C SER A 58 -3.72 22.68 20.97
N VAL A 59 -2.43 22.78 20.60
CA VAL A 59 -1.34 23.12 21.51
C VAL A 59 -1.52 24.53 22.10
N ILE A 60 -1.82 25.54 21.27
CA ILE A 60 -2.07 26.91 21.76
C ILE A 60 -3.22 26.93 22.76
N TRP A 61 -4.35 26.31 22.43
CA TRP A 61 -5.51 26.29 23.33
C TRP A 61 -5.20 25.61 24.66
N ARG A 62 -4.48 24.50 24.60
CA ARG A 62 -4.09 23.73 25.78
C ARG A 62 -3.19 24.51 26.71
N TYR A 63 -2.15 25.16 26.19
CA TYR A 63 -1.13 25.82 27.02
C TYR A 63 -1.41 27.29 27.31
N ALA A 64 -2.08 28.02 26.41
CA ALA A 64 -2.40 29.43 26.61
C ALA A 64 -3.76 29.63 27.31
N LEU A 65 -4.80 28.94 26.84
CA LEU A 65 -6.19 29.13 27.29
C LEU A 65 -6.63 28.13 28.36
N HIS A 66 -5.74 27.21 28.78
CA HIS A 66 -5.97 26.16 29.78
C HIS A 66 -7.27 25.35 29.54
N SER A 67 -7.74 25.30 28.29
CA SER A 67 -8.96 24.60 27.87
C SER A 67 -8.65 23.72 26.65
N PRO A 68 -8.42 22.42 26.81
CA PRO A 68 -8.06 21.56 25.69
C PRO A 68 -9.25 21.34 24.73
N ILE A 69 -8.98 21.39 23.44
CA ILE A 69 -9.97 21.11 22.40
C ILE A 69 -10.04 19.60 22.16
N HIS A 70 -11.04 18.93 22.73
CA HIS A 70 -11.18 17.47 22.64
C HIS A 70 -11.36 16.95 21.20
N TRP A 71 -12.10 17.68 20.35
CA TRP A 71 -12.32 17.25 18.95
C TRP A 71 -11.08 17.39 18.06
N ALA A 72 -10.11 18.25 18.43
CA ALA A 72 -8.91 18.46 17.63
C ALA A 72 -8.02 17.21 17.60
N GLU A 73 -8.02 16.43 18.68
CA GLU A 73 -7.26 15.18 18.77
C GLU A 73 -7.83 14.11 17.82
N GLU A 74 -9.16 13.97 17.76
CA GLU A 74 -9.82 13.06 16.81
C GLU A 74 -9.59 13.46 15.35
N VAL A 75 -9.74 14.75 15.05
CA VAL A 75 -9.52 15.28 13.69
C VAL A 75 -8.06 15.13 13.25
N ALA A 76 -7.10 15.38 14.14
CA ALA A 76 -5.68 15.16 13.82
C ALA A 76 -5.41 13.67 13.51
N ARG A 77 -6.01 12.76 14.29
CA ARG A 77 -5.88 11.32 14.08
C ARG A 77 -6.46 10.87 12.74
N ALA A 78 -7.64 11.38 12.39
CA ALA A 78 -8.27 11.19 11.10
C ALA A 78 -7.40 11.62 9.91
N LEU A 79 -6.85 12.83 10.01
CA LEU A 79 -5.98 13.41 9.00
C LEU A 79 -4.68 12.61 8.89
N MET A 80 -4.17 12.05 9.99
CA MET A 80 -3.03 11.12 9.95
C MET A 80 -3.33 9.86 9.16
N ILE A 81 -4.47 9.21 9.41
CA ILE A 81 -4.89 8.02 8.65
C ILE A 81 -4.96 8.37 7.16
N ALA A 82 -5.62 9.49 6.81
CA ALA A 82 -5.67 9.97 5.43
C ALA A 82 -4.27 10.19 4.84
N LEU A 83 -3.38 10.84 5.58
CA LEU A 83 -2.01 11.12 5.17
C LEU A 83 -1.21 9.84 4.90
N VAL A 84 -1.33 8.84 5.77
CA VAL A 84 -0.63 7.55 5.61
C VAL A 84 -1.16 6.81 4.39
N PHE A 85 -2.48 6.70 4.22
CA PHE A 85 -3.05 6.00 3.06
C PHE A 85 -2.74 6.71 1.73
N PHE A 86 -2.78 8.04 1.69
CA PHE A 86 -2.36 8.80 0.51
C PHE A 86 -0.84 8.71 0.27
N GLY A 87 -0.04 8.71 1.34
CA GLY A 87 1.41 8.53 1.29
C GLY A 87 1.81 7.16 0.75
N VAL A 88 1.20 6.09 1.25
CA VAL A 88 1.44 4.72 0.77
C VAL A 88 0.99 4.57 -0.68
N ALA A 89 -0.17 5.11 -1.06
CA ALA A 89 -0.65 5.09 -2.45
C ALA A 89 0.32 5.79 -3.41
N THR A 90 0.82 6.99 -3.04
CA THR A 90 1.75 7.75 -3.88
C THR A 90 3.16 7.15 -3.92
N SER A 91 3.65 6.61 -2.80
CA SER A 91 4.93 5.90 -2.74
C SER A 91 4.93 4.64 -3.60
N THR A 92 3.82 3.91 -3.60
CA THR A 92 3.63 2.70 -4.40
C THR A 92 3.69 3.01 -5.90
N ALA A 93 3.03 4.09 -6.34
CA ALA A 93 3.06 4.52 -7.74
C ALA A 93 4.46 4.95 -8.22
N ARG A 94 5.32 5.43 -7.32
CA ARG A 94 6.71 5.81 -7.64
C ARG A 94 7.66 4.60 -7.67
N GLY A 95 7.21 3.40 -7.32
CA GLY A 95 8.05 2.20 -7.25
C GLY A 95 9.10 2.24 -6.14
N GLY A 96 9.00 3.19 -5.20
CA GLY A 96 9.92 3.38 -4.09
C GLY A 96 9.66 2.36 -3.00
N HIS A 97 10.10 1.11 -3.20
CA HIS A 97 10.02 0.06 -2.19
C HIS A 97 11.43 -0.23 -1.67
N ILE A 98 11.90 0.69 -0.81
CA ILE A 98 13.26 0.70 -0.22
C ILE A 98 13.68 -0.68 0.31
N GLY A 99 12.75 -1.45 0.90
CA GLY A 99 13.04 -2.79 1.44
C GLY A 99 13.46 -3.83 0.40
N VAL A 100 12.91 -3.76 -0.82
CA VAL A 100 13.25 -4.68 -1.91
C VAL A 100 14.67 -4.40 -2.40
N ASP A 101 15.04 -3.12 -2.53
CA ASP A 101 16.34 -2.72 -3.07
C ASP A 101 17.53 -3.12 -2.19
N LEU A 102 17.36 -3.21 -0.86
CA LEU A 102 18.44 -3.66 0.04
C LEU A 102 18.72 -5.16 -0.11
N PHE A 103 17.67 -5.99 -0.12
CA PHE A 103 17.81 -7.44 -0.17
C PHE A 103 18.25 -7.92 -1.55
N LEU A 104 17.78 -7.27 -2.62
CA LEU A 104 18.16 -7.59 -3.99
C LEU A 104 19.63 -7.34 -4.30
N ARG A 105 20.35 -6.53 -3.50
CA ARG A 105 21.80 -6.32 -3.67
C ARG A 105 22.63 -7.56 -3.32
N PHE A 106 22.12 -8.41 -2.43
CA PHE A 106 22.78 -9.65 -2.02
C PHE A 106 22.42 -10.85 -2.91
N LEU A 107 21.42 -10.71 -3.80
CA LEU A 107 20.94 -11.80 -4.65
C LEU A 107 21.68 -11.85 -6.00
N PRO A 108 21.99 -13.05 -6.53
CA PRO A 108 22.61 -13.20 -7.84
C PRO A 108 21.72 -12.65 -8.97
N GLN A 109 22.34 -12.11 -10.03
CA GLN A 109 21.65 -11.41 -11.13
C GLN A 109 20.53 -12.20 -11.82
N HIS A 110 20.57 -13.53 -11.74
CA HIS A 110 19.58 -14.43 -12.36
C HIS A 110 18.25 -14.51 -11.59
N VAL A 111 18.25 -14.34 -10.25
CA VAL A 111 17.03 -14.47 -9.43
C VAL A 111 16.35 -13.11 -9.17
N ARG A 112 17.11 -12.02 -9.29
CA ARG A 112 16.66 -10.63 -9.08
C ARG A 112 15.34 -10.28 -9.81
N PRO A 113 15.16 -10.57 -11.11
CA PRO A 113 13.91 -10.22 -11.80
C PRO A 113 12.70 -10.97 -11.19
N TYR A 114 12.82 -12.26 -10.93
CA TYR A 114 11.71 -13.07 -10.37
C TYR A 114 11.22 -12.56 -9.02
N VAL A 115 12.15 -12.15 -8.16
CA VAL A 115 11.85 -11.64 -6.82
C VAL A 115 11.13 -10.29 -6.88
N VAL A 116 11.59 -9.38 -7.76
CA VAL A 116 10.92 -8.09 -8.01
C VAL A 116 9.49 -8.28 -8.52
N HIS A 117 9.24 -9.30 -9.33
CA HIS A 117 7.90 -9.59 -9.84
C HIS A 117 6.98 -10.17 -8.77
N ALA A 118 7.50 -11.09 -7.95
CA ALA A 118 6.74 -11.67 -6.85
C ALA A 118 6.29 -10.59 -5.85
N SER A 119 7.15 -9.62 -5.53
CA SER A 119 6.80 -8.52 -4.62
C SER A 119 5.67 -7.62 -5.17
N ARG A 120 5.66 -7.35 -6.48
CA ARG A 120 4.61 -6.57 -7.14
C ARG A 120 3.27 -7.28 -7.15
N TRP A 121 3.27 -8.60 -7.31
CA TRP A 121 2.05 -9.40 -7.18
C TRP A 121 1.51 -9.42 -5.76
N ILE A 122 2.39 -9.57 -4.76
CA ILE A 122 1.98 -9.51 -3.35
C ILE A 122 1.39 -8.14 -3.01
N LEU A 123 2.04 -7.05 -3.46
CA LEU A 123 1.51 -5.69 -3.36
C LEU A 123 0.11 -5.58 -3.96
N PHE A 124 -0.08 -6.10 -5.19
CA PHE A 124 -1.39 -6.09 -5.85
C PHE A 124 -2.43 -6.88 -5.04
N LEU A 125 -2.11 -8.09 -4.58
CA LEU A 125 -3.02 -8.91 -3.77
C LEU A 125 -3.43 -8.21 -2.47
N VAL A 126 -2.47 -7.64 -1.74
CA VAL A 126 -2.72 -6.87 -0.51
C VAL A 126 -3.59 -5.64 -0.81
N SER A 127 -3.34 -4.94 -1.92
CA SER A 127 -4.13 -3.78 -2.30
C SER A 127 -5.59 -4.13 -2.62
N VAL A 128 -5.82 -5.26 -3.30
CA VAL A 128 -7.18 -5.77 -3.57
C VAL A 128 -7.87 -6.16 -2.27
N GLY A 129 -7.19 -6.89 -1.39
CA GLY A 129 -7.71 -7.25 -0.07
C GLY A 129 -8.08 -6.01 0.76
N LEU A 130 -7.25 -4.97 0.71
CA LEU A 130 -7.54 -3.71 1.39
C LEU A 130 -8.77 -3.02 0.81
N VAL A 131 -8.95 -2.97 -0.51
CA VAL A 131 -10.14 -2.35 -1.13
C VAL A 131 -11.41 -3.08 -0.71
N VAL A 132 -11.42 -4.41 -0.78
CA VAL A 132 -12.59 -5.23 -0.39
C VAL A 132 -12.92 -5.04 1.09
N SER A 133 -11.93 -5.20 1.97
CA SER A 133 -12.11 -5.02 3.41
C SER A 133 -12.52 -3.57 3.76
N SER A 134 -11.96 -2.57 3.08
CA SER A 134 -12.28 -1.15 3.33
C SER A 134 -13.71 -0.81 2.90
N TYR A 135 -14.23 -1.43 1.84
CA TYR A 135 -15.62 -1.26 1.45
C TYR A 135 -16.55 -1.76 2.55
N ASP A 136 -16.33 -2.96 3.07
CA ASP A 136 -17.12 -3.51 4.18
C ASP A 136 -16.95 -2.68 5.46
N LEU A 137 -15.75 -2.13 5.70
CA LEU A 137 -15.49 -1.24 6.82
C LEU A 137 -16.28 0.06 6.72
N VAL A 138 -16.39 0.67 5.54
CA VAL A 138 -17.24 1.85 5.33
C VAL A 138 -18.69 1.52 5.66
N GLN A 139 -19.18 0.34 5.27
CA GLN A 139 -20.55 -0.08 5.56
C GLN A 139 -20.77 -0.31 7.05
N ALA A 140 -19.82 -0.94 7.73
CA ALA A 140 -19.85 -1.13 9.19
C ALA A 140 -19.79 0.21 9.95
N ALA A 141 -18.99 1.17 9.46
CA ALA A 141 -18.82 2.49 10.06
C ALA A 141 -20.06 3.39 9.93
N ARG A 142 -21.02 3.10 9.04
CA ARG A 142 -22.26 3.89 8.90
C ARG A 142 -23.16 3.85 10.12
N VAL A 143 -23.08 2.77 10.91
CA VAL A 143 -23.93 2.55 12.08
C VAL A 143 -23.21 2.96 13.37
N GLN A 144 -21.95 3.39 13.28
CA GLN A 144 -21.12 3.75 14.43
C GLN A 144 -20.88 5.25 14.47
N THR A 145 -20.83 5.80 15.69
CA THR A 145 -20.51 7.20 15.98
C THR A 145 -19.23 7.26 16.81
N THR A 146 -18.40 8.28 16.60
CA THR A 146 -17.25 8.54 17.47
C THR A 146 -17.67 9.07 18.82
N GLU A 147 -16.70 9.20 19.75
CA GLU A 147 -16.93 9.70 21.11
C GLU A 147 -17.52 11.12 21.10
N THR A 148 -17.16 11.94 20.11
CA THR A 148 -17.73 13.28 19.86
C THR A 148 -19.09 13.29 19.15
N GLY A 149 -19.65 12.12 18.81
CA GLY A 149 -20.94 11.98 18.14
C GLY A 149 -20.90 12.16 16.62
N LEU A 150 -19.71 12.26 16.01
CA LEU A 150 -19.59 12.35 14.55
C LEU A 150 -19.75 10.98 13.89
N PRO A 151 -20.30 10.90 12.65
CA PRO A 151 -20.37 9.65 11.91
C PRO A 151 -18.96 9.09 11.64
N GLN A 152 -18.71 7.85 12.04
CA GLN A 152 -17.37 7.24 11.92
C GLN A 152 -16.91 7.08 10.46
N VAL A 153 -17.86 7.07 9.52
CA VAL A 153 -17.63 6.96 8.08
C VAL A 153 -16.61 8.00 7.57
N ILE A 154 -16.64 9.22 8.10
CA ILE A 154 -15.75 10.31 7.66
C ILE A 154 -14.28 9.92 7.84
N TYR A 155 -13.97 9.16 8.90
CA TYR A 155 -12.63 8.71 9.25
C TYR A 155 -12.15 7.53 8.38
N VAL A 156 -13.08 6.74 7.85
CA VAL A 156 -12.77 5.54 7.06
C VAL A 156 -12.68 5.82 5.55
N ILE A 157 -13.37 6.86 5.04
CA ILE A 157 -13.36 7.19 3.60
C ILE A 157 -11.94 7.32 3.01
N PRO A 158 -10.98 8.01 3.66
CA PRO A 158 -9.62 8.13 3.13
C PRO A 158 -8.91 6.79 2.96
N VAL A 159 -9.22 5.80 3.80
CA VAL A 159 -8.69 4.42 3.72
C VAL A 159 -9.16 3.76 2.42
N LEU A 160 -10.45 3.88 2.09
CA LEU A 160 -11.01 3.35 0.85
C LEU A 160 -10.43 4.05 -0.39
N ILE A 161 -10.34 5.38 -0.37
CA ILE A 161 -9.78 6.13 -1.50
C ILE A 161 -8.29 5.80 -1.71
N GLY A 162 -7.50 5.77 -0.64
CA GLY A 162 -6.07 5.45 -0.71
C GLY A 162 -5.82 4.01 -1.17
N SER A 163 -6.59 3.03 -0.68
CA SER A 163 -6.48 1.64 -1.13
C SER A 163 -6.86 1.46 -2.60
N LEU A 164 -7.88 2.17 -3.10
CA LEU A 164 -8.26 2.14 -4.52
C LEU A 164 -7.15 2.70 -5.41
N VAL A 165 -6.56 3.84 -5.04
CA VAL A 165 -5.46 4.44 -5.81
C VAL A 165 -4.22 3.57 -5.75
N MET A 166 -3.91 2.99 -4.59
CA MET A 166 -2.83 2.02 -4.42
C MET A 166 -3.04 0.77 -5.30
N MET A 167 -4.27 0.26 -5.40
CA MET A 167 -4.60 -0.89 -6.25
C MET A 167 -4.35 -0.59 -7.73
N VAL A 168 -4.75 0.59 -8.21
CA VAL A 168 -4.49 1.02 -9.60
C VAL A 168 -2.99 1.16 -9.87
N ALA A 169 -2.24 1.74 -8.94
CA ALA A 169 -0.78 1.87 -9.03
C ALA A 169 -0.08 0.50 -9.03
N ALA A 170 -0.50 -0.40 -8.14
CA ALA A 170 0.02 -1.77 -8.07
C ALA A 170 -0.28 -2.55 -9.36
N LEU A 171 -1.48 -2.38 -9.93
CA LEU A 171 -1.87 -3.00 -11.19
C LEU A 171 -1.02 -2.48 -12.36
N GLU A 172 -0.77 -1.18 -12.46
CA GLU A 172 0.11 -0.62 -13.49
C GLU A 172 1.53 -1.22 -13.37
N LEU A 173 2.05 -1.32 -12.16
CA LEU A 173 3.40 -1.85 -11.90
C LEU A 173 3.50 -3.36 -12.19
N ALA A 174 2.42 -4.11 -11.96
CA ALA A 174 2.32 -5.53 -12.28
C ALA A 174 2.22 -5.79 -13.79
N LEU A 175 1.47 -4.94 -14.52
CA LEU A 175 1.21 -5.11 -15.96
C LEU A 175 2.29 -4.51 -16.87
N ARG A 176 3.17 -3.65 -16.36
CA ARG A 176 4.24 -2.98 -17.14
C ARG A 176 5.37 -3.90 -17.64
N GLU A 177 5.44 -5.17 -17.21
CA GLU A 177 6.54 -6.07 -17.58
C GLU A 177 6.12 -7.27 -18.44
N ARG A 178 7.11 -8.00 -18.99
CA ARG A 178 6.91 -9.11 -19.94
C ARG A 178 5.86 -10.11 -19.42
N ALA A 179 4.76 -10.25 -20.17
CA ALA A 179 3.60 -11.09 -19.85
C ALA A 179 3.94 -12.54 -19.44
N ARG A 180 5.01 -13.14 -19.99
CA ARG A 180 5.46 -14.49 -19.61
C ARG A 180 5.98 -14.59 -18.17
N VAL A 181 6.64 -13.56 -17.66
CA VAL A 181 7.19 -13.56 -16.29
C VAL A 181 6.08 -13.27 -15.29
N VAL A 182 5.15 -12.38 -15.65
CA VAL A 182 3.92 -12.07 -14.91
C VAL A 182 3.04 -13.32 -14.71
N LEU A 183 2.89 -14.15 -15.75
CA LEU A 183 2.14 -15.41 -15.68
C LEU A 183 2.86 -16.47 -14.82
N LEU A 184 4.18 -16.58 -14.93
CA LEU A 184 4.97 -17.57 -14.19
C LEU A 184 5.05 -17.25 -12.69
N SER A 185 5.20 -15.98 -12.32
CA SER A 185 5.19 -15.55 -10.92
C SER A 185 3.78 -15.61 -10.31
N GLY A 186 2.74 -15.25 -11.07
CA GLY A 186 1.35 -15.38 -10.65
C GLY A 186 0.95 -16.85 -10.43
N ALA A 187 1.39 -17.75 -11.31
CA ALA A 187 1.20 -19.19 -11.15
C ALA A 187 1.94 -19.75 -9.92
N GLY A 188 3.13 -19.25 -9.60
CA GLY A 188 3.89 -19.66 -8.40
C GLY A 188 3.20 -19.26 -7.09
N ILE A 189 2.65 -18.04 -7.02
CA ILE A 189 1.91 -17.58 -5.83
C ILE A 189 0.56 -18.30 -5.71
N LEU A 190 -0.15 -18.51 -6.82
CA LEU A 190 -1.38 -19.30 -6.85
C LEU A 190 -1.14 -20.77 -6.47
N ALA A 191 -0.01 -21.35 -6.89
CA ALA A 191 0.37 -22.72 -6.51
C ALA A 191 0.70 -22.82 -5.01
N LEU A 192 1.41 -21.84 -4.45
CA LEU A 192 1.67 -21.77 -3.00
C LEU A 192 0.40 -21.56 -2.18
N ALA A 193 -0.51 -20.68 -2.65
CA ALA A 193 -1.81 -20.46 -2.02
C ALA A 193 -2.71 -21.71 -2.09
N ALA A 194 -2.72 -22.40 -3.23
CA ALA A 194 -3.45 -23.66 -3.41
C ALA A 194 -2.87 -24.79 -2.55
N LEU A 195 -1.54 -24.91 -2.47
CA LEU A 195 -0.87 -25.86 -1.56
C LEU A 195 -1.17 -25.56 -0.10
N GLY A 196 -1.23 -24.29 0.28
CA GLY A 196 -1.64 -23.85 1.61
C GLY A 196 -3.10 -24.22 1.92
N TYR A 197 -4.01 -23.94 0.99
CA TYR A 197 -5.44 -24.29 1.10
C TYR A 197 -5.67 -25.81 1.18
N VAL A 198 -4.92 -26.59 0.41
CA VAL A 198 -4.98 -28.06 0.44
C VAL A 198 -4.38 -28.63 1.73
N LYS A 199 -3.31 -28.03 2.28
CA LYS A 199 -2.81 -28.40 3.61
C LYS A 199 -3.80 -28.07 4.74
N LEU A 200 -4.54 -26.98 4.59
CA LEU A 200 -5.57 -26.51 5.53
C LEU A 200 -6.79 -27.44 5.56
N SER A 201 -7.19 -28.01 4.42
CA SER A 201 -8.32 -28.95 4.34
C SER A 201 -8.02 -30.36 4.86
N LEU A 202 -6.74 -30.69 5.14
CA LEU A 202 -6.33 -31.99 5.67
C LEU A 202 -6.05 -32.00 7.19
N MET A 203 -6.03 -30.85 7.88
CA MET A 203 -5.66 -30.75 9.31
C MET A 203 -6.88 -30.44 10.19
N ALA A 204 -7.00 -31.16 11.32
CA ALA A 204 -8.22 -31.26 12.14
C ALA A 204 -8.57 -30.00 12.98
N ASP A 205 -7.67 -29.01 13.10
CA ASP A 205 -7.85 -27.79 13.91
C ASP A 205 -7.69 -26.51 13.04
N PRO A 206 -8.79 -25.88 12.57
CA PRO A 206 -8.76 -24.75 11.63
C PRO A 206 -7.99 -23.52 12.14
N ALA A 207 -8.10 -23.22 13.43
CA ALA A 207 -7.49 -22.03 14.04
C ALA A 207 -5.95 -22.12 14.12
N SER A 208 -5.43 -23.30 14.50
CA SER A 208 -3.98 -23.51 14.59
C SER A 208 -3.33 -23.53 13.19
N ALA A 209 -4.05 -24.03 12.20
CA ALA A 209 -3.62 -24.10 10.81
C ALA A 209 -3.58 -22.71 10.15
N ALA A 210 -4.57 -21.84 10.39
CA ALA A 210 -4.56 -20.45 9.91
C ALA A 210 -3.37 -19.66 10.46
N ALA A 211 -3.06 -19.80 11.76
CA ALA A 211 -1.91 -19.16 12.40
C ALA A 211 -0.57 -19.69 11.84
N GLY A 212 -0.46 -21.00 11.60
CA GLY A 212 0.73 -21.60 10.98
C GLY A 212 0.96 -21.10 9.55
N LEU A 213 -0.12 -20.97 8.76
CA LEU A 213 -0.06 -20.51 7.37
C LEU A 213 0.30 -19.02 7.29
N MET A 214 -0.24 -18.20 8.20
CA MET A 214 0.16 -16.81 8.41
C MET A 214 1.68 -16.69 8.64
N LEU A 215 2.23 -17.45 9.60
CA LEU A 215 3.67 -17.44 9.90
C LEU A 215 4.52 -17.83 8.68
N ILE A 216 4.11 -18.89 7.97
CA ILE A 216 4.81 -19.36 6.77
C ILE A 216 4.79 -18.28 5.69
N CYS A 217 3.63 -17.68 5.40
CA CYS A 217 3.49 -16.59 4.44
C CYS A 217 4.33 -15.37 4.80
N PHE A 218 4.38 -15.00 6.09
CA PHE A 218 5.19 -13.90 6.58
C PHE A 218 6.69 -14.15 6.38
N VAL A 219 7.19 -15.31 6.83
CA VAL A 219 8.60 -15.68 6.72
C VAL A 219 9.02 -15.81 5.26
N LEU A 220 8.21 -16.49 4.43
CA LEU A 220 8.49 -16.60 2.99
C LEU A 220 8.47 -15.24 2.29
N GLY A 221 7.56 -14.35 2.66
CA GLY A 221 7.50 -12.99 2.11
C GLY A 221 8.76 -12.18 2.41
N ILE A 222 9.26 -12.25 3.65
CA ILE A 222 10.50 -11.56 4.04
C ILE A 222 11.71 -12.18 3.34
N LEU A 223 11.79 -13.51 3.30
CA LEU A 223 12.87 -14.21 2.58
C LEU A 223 12.86 -13.92 1.08
N ALA A 224 11.67 -13.69 0.51
CA ALA A 224 11.49 -13.20 -0.85
C ALA A 224 11.80 -11.69 -0.99
N GLY A 225 12.34 -11.00 0.02
CA GLY A 225 12.75 -9.60 -0.08
C GLY A 225 11.59 -8.62 -0.33
N VAL A 226 10.36 -9.01 -0.03
CA VAL A 226 9.17 -8.14 -0.15
C VAL A 226 9.19 -7.13 1.02
N PRO A 227 8.74 -5.88 0.85
CA PRO A 227 8.75 -4.91 1.94
C PRO A 227 7.91 -5.41 3.12
N ILE A 228 8.45 -5.27 4.32
CA ILE A 228 7.91 -5.85 5.57
C ILE A 228 6.43 -5.46 5.77
N ALA A 229 6.06 -4.21 5.47
CA ALA A 229 4.68 -3.75 5.60
C ALA A 229 3.69 -4.57 4.73
N PHE A 230 4.07 -4.93 3.49
CA PHE A 230 3.22 -5.71 2.60
C PHE A 230 3.24 -7.19 2.95
N THR A 231 4.33 -7.73 3.49
CA THR A 231 4.35 -9.12 3.98
C THR A 231 3.49 -9.30 5.21
N LEU A 232 3.51 -8.32 6.13
CA LEU A 232 2.59 -8.26 7.27
C LEU A 232 1.14 -8.16 6.82
N GLY A 233 0.85 -7.29 5.85
CA GLY A 233 -0.49 -7.17 5.26
C GLY A 233 -0.98 -8.46 4.60
N MET A 234 -0.13 -9.11 3.80
CA MET A 234 -0.47 -10.38 3.13
C MET A 234 -0.70 -11.50 4.14
N SER A 235 0.16 -11.59 5.15
CA SER A 235 0.06 -12.54 6.27
C SER A 235 -1.26 -12.38 7.03
N ALA A 236 -1.60 -11.15 7.42
CA ALA A 236 -2.87 -10.86 8.10
C ALA A 236 -4.08 -11.16 7.20
N MET A 237 -4.00 -10.80 5.91
CA MET A 237 -5.06 -11.09 4.94
C MET A 237 -5.33 -12.59 4.83
N VAL A 238 -4.27 -13.41 4.75
CA VAL A 238 -4.37 -14.88 4.70
C VAL A 238 -5.01 -15.44 5.96
N PHE A 239 -4.66 -14.92 7.15
CA PHE A 239 -5.28 -15.35 8.41
C PHE A 239 -6.80 -15.15 8.42
N PHE A 240 -7.27 -13.93 8.06
CA PHE A 240 -8.71 -13.64 8.04
C PHE A 240 -9.49 -14.35 6.92
N ILE A 241 -8.83 -14.74 5.82
CA ILE A 241 -9.47 -15.54 4.77
C ILE A 241 -9.59 -17.00 5.18
N CYS A 242 -8.61 -17.52 5.94
CA CYS A 242 -8.57 -18.92 6.36
C CYS A 242 -9.38 -19.20 7.63
N ASP A 243 -9.66 -18.21 8.47
CA ASP A 243 -10.49 -18.36 9.66
C ASP A 243 -11.96 -17.97 9.38
N PRO A 244 -12.90 -18.93 9.30
CA PRO A 244 -14.31 -18.63 9.00
C PRO A 244 -15.04 -17.89 10.12
N SER A 245 -14.46 -17.81 11.32
CA SER A 245 -15.11 -17.18 12.48
C SER A 245 -14.98 -15.65 12.49
N LEU A 246 -14.03 -15.10 11.73
CA LEU A 246 -13.70 -13.68 11.75
C LEU A 246 -14.08 -12.98 10.43
N PRO A 247 -14.97 -11.97 10.46
CA PRO A 247 -15.24 -11.09 9.33
C PRO A 247 -13.98 -10.47 8.71
N PHE A 248 -13.88 -10.47 7.38
CA PHE A 248 -12.74 -9.89 6.66
C PHE A 248 -12.58 -8.36 6.87
N VAL A 249 -13.60 -7.69 7.40
CA VAL A 249 -13.57 -6.27 7.78
C VAL A 249 -12.47 -5.96 8.80
N PHE A 250 -12.15 -6.92 9.67
CA PHE A 250 -11.12 -6.75 10.70
C PHE A 250 -9.71 -6.51 10.11
N PHE A 251 -9.48 -6.92 8.87
CA PHE A 251 -8.21 -6.69 8.19
C PHE A 251 -7.93 -5.18 8.00
N SER A 252 -8.84 -4.44 7.36
CA SER A 252 -8.68 -2.99 7.15
C SER A 252 -8.77 -2.21 8.46
N GLN A 253 -9.57 -2.67 9.42
CA GLN A 253 -9.63 -2.08 10.77
C GLN A 253 -8.29 -2.15 11.49
N GLN A 254 -7.63 -3.30 11.47
CA GLN A 254 -6.35 -3.46 12.14
C GLN A 254 -5.26 -2.59 11.51
N VAL A 255 -5.28 -2.45 10.17
CA VAL A 255 -4.35 -1.56 9.45
C VAL A 255 -4.62 -0.09 9.81
N ALA A 256 -5.89 0.33 9.88
CA ALA A 256 -6.25 1.68 10.29
C ALA A 256 -5.90 1.95 11.76
N ALA A 257 -6.21 1.01 12.66
CA ALA A 257 -5.94 1.11 14.09
C ALA A 257 -4.44 1.23 14.42
N GLY A 258 -3.56 0.60 13.63
CA GLY A 258 -2.11 0.73 13.79
C GLY A 258 -1.57 2.14 13.47
N VAL A 259 -2.29 2.91 12.65
CA VAL A 259 -1.95 4.30 12.33
C VAL A 259 -2.61 5.27 13.31
N ASP A 260 -3.60 4.80 14.07
CA ASP A 260 -4.44 5.56 15.00
C ASP A 260 -3.74 5.87 16.34
N HIS A 261 -2.42 6.11 16.32
CA HIS A 261 -1.64 6.39 17.52
C HIS A 261 -1.26 7.86 17.63
N PHE A 262 -1.54 8.46 18.79
CA PHE A 262 -1.26 9.87 19.08
C PHE A 262 0.22 10.25 18.88
N VAL A 263 1.15 9.34 19.20
CA VAL A 263 2.59 9.57 19.03
C VAL A 263 2.96 9.81 17.56
N LEU A 264 2.25 9.16 16.62
CA LEU A 264 2.51 9.32 15.19
C LEU A 264 2.13 10.73 14.69
N LEU A 265 1.27 11.47 15.41
CA LEU A 265 0.95 12.89 15.13
C LEU A 265 2.19 13.79 15.13
N ALA A 266 3.26 13.37 15.82
CA ALA A 266 4.50 14.12 15.83
C ALA A 266 5.31 13.98 14.52
N ILE A 267 5.15 12.89 13.76
CA ILE A 267 5.98 12.60 12.57
C ILE A 267 5.87 13.69 11.49
N PRO A 268 4.66 14.10 11.03
CA PRO A 268 4.54 15.14 10.01
C PRO A 268 5.08 16.49 10.50
N PHE A 269 4.91 16.79 11.79
CA PHE A 269 5.45 18.00 12.40
C PHE A 269 6.98 17.99 12.40
N PHE A 270 7.61 16.90 12.81
CA PHE A 270 9.07 16.76 12.79
C PHE A 270 9.65 16.81 11.38
N LEU A 271 9.00 16.15 10.41
CA LEU A 271 9.41 16.22 9.00
C LEU A 271 9.31 17.65 8.46
N LEU A 272 8.24 18.38 8.76
CA LEU A 272 8.07 19.77 8.34
C LEU A 272 9.09 20.70 9.01
N ALA A 273 9.35 20.51 10.30
CA ALA A 273 10.36 21.26 11.03
C ALA A 273 11.76 21.02 10.45
N GLY A 274 12.11 19.77 10.13
CA GLY A 274 13.35 19.42 9.46
C GLY A 274 13.49 20.08 8.09
N ALA A 275 12.44 20.04 7.27
CA ALA A 275 12.43 20.71 5.96
C ALA A 275 12.54 22.24 6.08
N ALA A 276 11.90 22.85 7.09
CA ALA A 276 12.04 24.27 7.37
C ALA A 276 13.47 24.64 7.83
N MET A 277 14.13 23.77 8.60
CA MET A 277 15.54 23.94 8.97
C MET A 277 16.45 23.82 7.75
N GLU A 278 16.20 22.88 6.83
CA GLU A 278 16.97 22.71 5.59
C GLU A 278 16.94 23.96 4.70
N ILE A 279 15.76 24.60 4.58
CA ILE A 279 15.59 25.82 3.77
C ILE A 279 16.27 27.04 4.41
N ASN A 280 16.34 27.09 5.75
CA ASN A 280 16.89 28.23 6.49
C ASN A 280 18.38 28.07 6.87
N ALA A 281 18.94 26.85 6.80
CA ALA A 281 20.33 26.56 7.15
C ALA A 281 21.27 26.48 5.93
N CYS A 282 21.60 27.64 5.35
CA CYS A 282 22.85 28.08 4.68
C CYS A 282 23.68 27.13 3.74
N PRO A 283 24.55 27.68 2.86
CA PRO A 283 24.75 27.26 1.48
C PRO A 283 25.51 25.92 1.30
N ARG A 284 24.94 25.03 0.47
CA ARG A 284 25.43 23.87 -0.34
C ARG A 284 26.83 23.21 -0.15
N ALA A 285 27.78 23.75 0.58
CA ALA A 285 29.16 23.23 0.62
C ALA A 285 29.48 22.33 1.83
N SER A 286 28.74 22.39 2.94
CA SER A 286 29.03 21.56 4.14
C SER A 286 28.19 20.28 4.25
N TRP A 287 27.18 20.10 3.39
CA TRP A 287 26.16 19.03 3.53
C TRP A 287 26.54 17.68 2.91
N SER A 288 27.59 17.58 2.08
CA SER A 288 27.97 16.30 1.46
C SER A 288 28.49 15.26 2.44
N LEU A 289 28.87 15.67 3.66
CA LEU A 289 29.42 14.77 4.68
C LEU A 289 28.35 14.28 5.68
N SER A 290 27.27 15.03 5.90
CA SER A 290 26.25 14.65 6.92
C SER A 290 24.98 14.03 6.33
N CYS A 291 24.62 14.32 5.06
CA CYS A 291 23.44 13.68 4.42
C CYS A 291 23.58 12.16 4.21
N GLY A 292 24.79 11.60 4.30
CA GLY A 292 25.01 10.15 4.28
C GLY A 292 24.50 9.44 5.54
N GLU A 293 24.44 10.15 6.68
CA GLU A 293 24.10 9.56 7.99
C GLU A 293 22.59 9.66 8.29
N TRP A 294 21.92 10.72 7.84
CA TRP A 294 20.48 10.90 8.07
C TRP A 294 19.59 10.10 7.11
N GLY A 295 20.09 9.76 5.91
CA GLY A 295 19.42 8.81 5.02
C GLY A 295 19.33 7.39 5.58
N ALA A 296 20.17 7.04 6.57
CA ALA A 296 20.12 5.76 7.26
C ALA A 296 19.08 5.74 8.39
N PHE A 297 18.74 6.89 8.99
CA PHE A 297 17.77 6.97 10.09
C PHE A 297 16.31 6.99 9.61
N ALA A 298 16.05 7.43 8.37
CA ALA A 298 14.72 7.32 7.74
C ALA A 298 14.43 5.92 7.15
N ALA A 299 15.37 4.99 7.27
CA ALA A 299 15.26 3.60 6.80
C ALA A 299 15.30 2.56 7.93
N ALA A 300 15.16 3.00 9.19
CA ALA A 300 14.94 2.15 10.37
C ALA A 300 13.52 2.37 10.89
#